data_AF-A0A1G6ZNP5-F1
#
_entry.id   AF-A0A1G6ZNP5-F1
#
_cell.length_a   1.000
_cell.length_b   1.000
_cell.length_c   1.000
_cell.angle_alpha   90.00
_cell.angle_beta   90.00
_cell.angle_gamma   90.00
#
_symmetry.space_group_name_H-M   'P 1'
#
loop_
_entity.id
_entity.type
_entity.pdbx_description
1 polymer ?
#
loop_
_entity_poly.entity_id
_entity_poly.type
_entity_poly.pdbx_seq_one_letter_code
_entity_poly.pdbx_strand_id
1 'polypeptide(L)'
;MKQRIFLLFLLILGLVMQRLQAQAPYKFTFQGLAVDDMAQPVQNASIKVKISIIQSQVLGPVVFEEVHAAQTNSNGMFTVVVGSSGGDLSQIEWPYDIFFLKAEIDVQNNGKFHFIGMSQLLSVPYSLYANESGKLRENFPVLQKDNVLQSADLPAVGNGPRLIWHPKKGAFRAGFTTFGEWEDSNIGEASFAAGLKPQAIGYGSIAIGYGPIASKQSAVALGNSSTAAETASFSIGNNCYAYNSQSFAVGNSAAAMADYSISLGNHTVAKAAYSVALGLYNNSFDQPNGSSTDRLFQVGNGTDLNNRTNALTILRNGNVGIGGKAVSPQFILDVASRIRIRHDNSTAGLYLDNSQNAPEGFMGMKTDKQVGFFLNGAWRFWIDDAGMAWTSAGKLGFASSDKRLKNNIKPLTGSLEAISQLSGYHYNWVDAHRGTELQTGVIAQELEKYFPELVSQDDKGFKTVNYTGLIPHLIEAVRELKNQTAEIAELRKDLDLLAGRSKADHTIPKNITKTK
;
A
#
# COMPACT_ATOMS: atom_id res chain seq x y z
N MET A 1 66.54 -24.74 25.85
CA MET A 1 66.30 -24.79 27.32
C MET A 1 65.37 -23.66 27.81
N LYS A 2 65.55 -22.40 27.38
CA LYS A 2 64.74 -21.23 27.82
C LYS A 2 63.22 -21.32 27.52
N GLN A 3 62.79 -21.84 26.36
CA GLN A 3 61.36 -21.97 26.03
C GLN A 3 60.61 -23.00 26.89
N ARG A 4 61.25 -24.12 27.27
CA ARG A 4 60.62 -25.15 28.11
C ARG A 4 60.45 -24.69 29.57
N ILE A 5 61.37 -23.86 30.07
CA ILE A 5 61.27 -23.27 31.41
C ILE A 5 60.15 -22.22 31.46
N PHE A 6 59.97 -21.43 30.41
CA PHE A 6 58.89 -20.45 30.31
C PHE A 6 57.50 -21.10 30.24
N LEU A 7 57.35 -22.19 29.48
CA LEU A 7 56.11 -22.96 29.39
C LEU A 7 55.77 -23.68 30.72
N LEU A 8 56.76 -24.19 31.44
CA LEU A 8 56.54 -24.78 32.78
C LEU A 8 56.09 -23.71 33.78
N PHE A 9 56.66 -22.51 33.70
CA PHE A 9 56.29 -21.38 34.56
C PHE A 9 54.86 -20.90 34.29
N LEU A 10 54.45 -20.82 33.01
CA LEU A 10 53.08 -20.50 32.61
C LEU A 10 52.05 -21.57 33.03
N LEU A 11 52.43 -22.84 32.98
CA LEU A 11 51.57 -23.94 33.44
C LEU A 11 51.37 -23.91 34.97
N ILE A 12 52.44 -23.64 35.72
CA ILE A 12 52.38 -23.50 37.18
C ILE A 12 51.59 -22.24 37.58
N LEU A 13 51.76 -21.13 36.86
CA LEU A 13 50.98 -19.92 37.07
C LEU A 13 49.49 -20.12 36.74
N GLY A 14 49.18 -20.87 35.68
CA GLY A 14 47.82 -21.27 35.32
C GLY A 14 47.14 -22.18 36.34
N LEU A 15 47.89 -23.10 36.97
CA LEU A 15 47.39 -23.97 38.04
C LEU A 15 47.19 -23.25 39.37
N VAL A 16 47.97 -22.21 39.66
CA VAL A 16 47.81 -21.38 40.88
C VAL A 16 46.61 -20.42 40.76
N MET A 17 46.28 -19.96 39.55
CA MET A 17 45.13 -19.08 39.31
C MET A 17 43.76 -19.78 39.39
N GLN A 18 43.71 -21.12 39.36
CA GLN A 18 42.45 -21.88 39.47
C GLN A 18 41.94 -22.06 40.93
N ARG A 19 42.61 -21.49 41.92
CA ARG A 19 42.30 -21.67 43.36
C ARG A 19 41.95 -20.37 44.10
N LEU A 20 41.59 -19.30 43.40
CA LEU A 20 41.12 -18.06 44.02
C LEU A 20 39.60 -17.93 43.86
N GLN A 21 38.85 -18.71 44.64
CA GLN A 21 37.50 -18.32 44.99
C GLN A 21 37.60 -17.44 46.24
N ALA A 22 37.50 -16.12 46.04
CA ALA A 22 37.25 -15.19 47.13
C ALA A 22 35.76 -15.31 47.53
N GLN A 23 35.41 -16.36 48.26
CA GLN A 23 34.15 -16.39 49.00
C GLN A 23 34.38 -15.74 50.36
N ALA A 24 33.48 -14.84 50.76
CA ALA A 24 33.45 -14.36 52.13
C ALA A 24 33.31 -15.59 53.04
N PRO A 25 34.24 -15.83 53.97
CA PRO A 25 34.16 -17.01 54.81
C PRO A 25 32.94 -16.90 55.71
N TYR A 26 32.15 -17.99 55.84
CA TYR A 26 31.00 -18.10 56.74
C TYR A 26 31.46 -18.21 58.20
N LYS A 27 32.16 -17.19 58.69
CA LYS A 27 32.70 -17.11 60.05
C LYS A 27 32.80 -15.66 60.49
N PHE A 28 32.61 -15.40 61.77
CA PHE A 28 32.77 -14.06 62.35
C PHE A 28 33.42 -14.16 63.73
N THR A 29 34.11 -13.13 64.15
CA THR A 29 34.77 -13.11 65.46
C THR A 29 33.78 -12.68 66.54
N PHE A 30 33.76 -13.39 67.67
CA PHE A 30 33.04 -13.01 68.87
C PHE A 30 34.03 -12.82 70.02
N GLN A 31 33.87 -11.73 70.77
CA GLN A 31 34.67 -11.42 71.96
C GLN A 31 33.73 -11.23 73.15
N GLY A 32 34.05 -11.89 74.25
CA GLY A 32 33.25 -11.85 75.47
C GLY A 32 34.12 -11.75 76.72
N LEU A 33 33.50 -11.37 77.83
CA LEU A 33 34.10 -11.37 79.16
C LEU A 33 33.62 -12.62 79.91
N ALA A 34 34.54 -13.50 80.29
CA ALA A 34 34.23 -14.64 81.14
C ALA A 34 34.21 -14.21 82.61
N VAL A 35 33.09 -14.44 83.28
CA VAL A 35 32.90 -14.18 84.71
C VAL A 35 32.50 -15.46 85.43
N ASP A 36 32.91 -15.60 86.70
CA ASP A 36 32.48 -16.70 87.56
C ASP A 36 31.08 -16.44 88.17
N ASP A 37 30.59 -17.37 88.98
CA ASP A 37 29.27 -17.27 89.65
C ASP A 37 29.17 -16.07 90.62
N MET A 38 30.29 -15.40 90.93
CA MET A 38 30.36 -14.17 91.75
C MET A 38 30.57 -12.91 90.90
N ALA A 39 30.39 -13.02 89.58
CA ALA A 39 30.61 -11.98 88.59
C ALA A 39 32.05 -11.45 88.54
N GLN A 40 33.04 -12.21 89.03
CA GLN A 40 34.45 -11.84 88.96
C GLN A 40 35.08 -12.37 87.66
N PRO A 41 35.99 -11.61 87.02
CA PRO A 41 36.64 -12.07 85.79
C PRO A 41 37.42 -13.36 86.00
N VAL A 42 37.21 -14.34 85.12
CA VAL A 42 37.98 -15.59 85.11
C VAL A 42 39.29 -15.35 84.37
N GLN A 43 40.38 -15.07 85.10
CA GLN A 43 41.64 -14.60 84.51
C GLN A 43 42.59 -15.74 84.13
N ASN A 44 43.29 -15.59 82.99
CA ASN A 44 44.38 -16.47 82.54
C ASN A 44 44.04 -17.97 82.60
N ALA A 45 42.80 -18.33 82.27
CA ALA A 45 42.31 -19.70 82.40
C ALA A 45 41.85 -20.27 81.06
N SER A 46 41.99 -21.59 80.93
CA SER A 46 41.45 -22.35 79.82
C SER A 46 39.98 -22.65 80.07
N ILE A 47 39.09 -22.10 79.25
CA ILE A 47 37.64 -22.28 79.35
C ILE A 47 37.08 -22.92 78.07
N LYS A 48 35.88 -23.50 78.17
CA LYS A 48 35.06 -23.81 76.99
C LYS A 48 33.98 -22.75 76.82
N VAL A 49 33.78 -22.30 75.59
CA VAL A 49 32.74 -21.31 75.23
C VAL A 49 31.79 -21.97 74.26
N LYS A 50 30.52 -22.04 74.62
CA LYS A 50 29.44 -22.47 73.74
C LYS A 50 28.74 -21.25 73.18
N ILE A 51 28.64 -21.20 71.85
CA ILE A 51 27.93 -20.17 71.11
C ILE A 51 26.72 -20.83 70.46
N SER A 52 25.54 -20.28 70.71
CA SER A 52 24.28 -20.72 70.09
C SER A 52 23.62 -19.54 69.37
N ILE A 53 23.05 -19.77 68.20
CA ILE A 53 22.21 -18.78 67.50
C ILE A 53 20.75 -19.19 67.66
N ILE A 54 19.94 -18.26 68.17
CA ILE A 54 18.53 -18.45 68.47
C ILE A 54 17.69 -17.61 67.51
N GLN A 55 16.65 -18.21 66.93
CA GLN A 55 15.79 -17.58 65.94
C GLN A 55 14.49 -17.01 66.54
N SER A 56 13.94 -15.95 65.95
CA SER A 56 12.66 -15.28 66.23
C SER A 56 12.54 -14.51 67.56
N GLN A 57 12.98 -15.09 68.67
CA GLN A 57 12.87 -14.47 70.00
C GLN A 57 13.93 -15.04 70.97
N VAL A 58 14.14 -14.39 72.12
CA VAL A 58 15.14 -14.75 73.14
C VAL A 58 15.05 -16.22 73.62
N LEU A 59 13.87 -16.83 73.55
CA LEU A 59 13.61 -18.24 73.89
C LEU A 59 13.14 -19.08 72.69
N GLY A 60 13.52 -18.67 71.48
CA GLY A 60 13.19 -19.41 70.25
C GLY A 60 14.03 -20.68 70.05
N PRO A 61 13.89 -21.34 68.89
CA PRO A 61 14.69 -22.52 68.56
C PRO A 61 16.17 -22.16 68.36
N VAL A 62 17.06 -23.02 68.83
CA VAL A 62 18.49 -22.94 68.53
C VAL A 62 18.72 -23.51 67.13
N VAL A 63 19.16 -22.66 66.21
CA VAL A 63 19.41 -23.03 64.80
C VAL A 63 20.88 -23.34 64.51
N PHE A 64 21.76 -23.00 65.45
CA PHE A 64 23.18 -23.27 65.37
C PHE A 64 23.77 -23.33 66.76
N GLU A 65 24.70 -24.26 66.96
CA GLU A 65 25.45 -24.40 68.19
C GLU A 65 26.86 -24.90 67.88
N GLU A 66 27.85 -24.34 68.56
CA GLU A 66 29.22 -24.85 68.55
C GLU A 66 29.94 -24.57 69.87
N VAL A 67 30.95 -25.38 70.17
CA VAL A 67 31.77 -25.26 71.38
C VAL A 67 33.21 -25.02 70.99
N HIS A 68 33.80 -23.97 71.56
CA HIS A 68 35.18 -23.56 71.39
C HIS A 68 35.97 -23.80 72.65
N ALA A 69 37.25 -24.17 72.51
CA ALA A 69 38.21 -24.00 73.59
C ALA A 69 38.85 -22.61 73.47
N ALA A 70 38.86 -21.83 74.56
CA ALA A 70 39.39 -20.47 74.58
C ALA A 70 40.28 -20.23 75.82
N GLN A 71 41.21 -19.27 75.70
CA GLN A 71 42.03 -18.79 76.81
C GLN A 71 41.58 -17.38 77.17
N THR A 72 41.33 -17.13 78.45
CA THR A 72 41.05 -15.78 78.94
C THR A 72 42.34 -15.01 79.21
N ASN A 73 42.31 -13.68 79.06
CA ASN A 73 43.44 -12.83 79.43
C ASN A 73 43.38 -12.40 80.92
N SER A 74 44.29 -11.50 81.34
CA SER A 74 44.33 -10.96 82.71
C SER A 74 43.07 -10.21 83.13
N ASN A 75 42.21 -9.84 82.19
CA ASN A 75 40.96 -9.14 82.43
C ASN A 75 39.75 -10.06 82.22
N GLY A 76 39.94 -11.37 82.03
CA GLY A 76 38.87 -12.34 81.79
C GLY A 76 38.30 -12.35 80.37
N MET A 77 38.88 -11.59 79.44
CA MET A 77 38.37 -11.51 78.07
C MET A 77 38.85 -12.69 77.22
N PHE A 78 37.96 -13.23 76.41
CA PHE A 78 38.25 -14.29 75.44
C PHE A 78 37.77 -13.89 74.04
N THR A 79 38.38 -14.48 73.01
CA THR A 79 37.99 -14.29 71.62
C THR A 79 37.85 -15.65 70.94
N VAL A 80 36.73 -15.87 70.27
CA VAL A 80 36.46 -17.09 69.48
C VAL A 80 36.04 -16.70 68.05
N VAL A 81 36.28 -17.59 67.09
CA VAL A 81 35.86 -17.40 65.70
C VAL A 81 34.66 -18.30 65.45
N VAL A 82 33.47 -17.70 65.41
CA VAL A 82 32.22 -18.44 65.24
C VAL A 82 32.15 -19.05 63.84
N GLY A 83 31.77 -20.32 63.71
CA GLY A 83 31.76 -21.09 62.45
C GLY A 83 33.09 -21.77 62.12
N SER A 84 33.97 -21.96 63.10
CA SER A 84 35.30 -22.60 62.92
C SER A 84 35.51 -23.89 63.73
N SER A 85 34.62 -24.21 64.68
CA SER A 85 34.76 -25.36 65.58
C SER A 85 33.64 -26.38 65.38
N GLY A 86 33.39 -26.73 64.11
CA GLY A 86 32.44 -27.77 63.71
C GLY A 86 31.01 -27.31 63.41
N GLY A 87 30.64 -26.06 63.73
CA GLY A 87 29.37 -25.48 63.31
C GLY A 87 29.40 -25.00 61.86
N ASP A 88 28.39 -25.36 61.07
CA ASP A 88 28.21 -24.88 59.69
C ASP A 88 27.17 -23.75 59.62
N LEU A 89 27.64 -22.51 59.59
CA LEU A 89 26.80 -21.31 59.45
C LEU A 89 26.09 -21.23 58.07
N SER A 90 26.47 -22.04 57.08
CA SER A 90 25.85 -22.05 55.75
C SER A 90 24.49 -22.75 55.72
N GLN A 91 24.18 -23.58 56.72
CA GLN A 91 22.89 -24.29 56.84
C GLN A 91 21.79 -23.44 57.47
N ILE A 92 22.14 -22.29 58.07
CA ILE A 92 21.14 -21.40 58.68
C ILE A 92 20.40 -20.65 57.57
N GLU A 93 19.09 -20.77 57.56
CA GLU A 93 18.23 -19.93 56.73
C GLU A 93 18.11 -18.54 57.38
N TRP A 94 18.91 -17.59 56.90
CA TRP A 94 18.92 -16.22 57.40
C TRP A 94 17.77 -15.29 56.99
N PRO A 95 16.79 -15.60 56.09
CA PRO A 95 15.92 -14.54 55.57
C PRO A 95 14.80 -14.13 56.55
N TYR A 96 14.71 -12.81 56.77
CA TYR A 96 13.60 -12.06 57.39
C TYR A 96 13.29 -12.29 58.88
N ASP A 97 14.11 -13.04 59.60
CA ASP A 97 13.94 -13.27 61.04
C ASP A 97 14.95 -12.50 61.91
N ILE A 98 14.63 -12.35 63.19
CA ILE A 98 15.52 -11.78 64.19
C ILE A 98 16.33 -12.91 64.82
N PHE A 99 17.66 -12.78 64.81
CA PHE A 99 18.55 -13.76 65.40
C PHE A 99 19.23 -13.20 66.66
N PHE A 100 19.46 -14.06 67.64
CA PHE A 100 20.17 -13.74 68.87
C PHE A 100 21.38 -14.66 69.02
N LEU A 101 22.53 -14.09 69.35
CA LEU A 101 23.71 -14.84 69.74
C LEU A 101 23.70 -15.01 71.26
N LYS A 102 23.63 -16.26 71.69
CA LYS A 102 23.73 -16.68 73.10
C LYS A 102 25.14 -17.22 73.36
N ALA A 103 25.78 -16.71 74.41
CA ALA A 103 27.08 -17.18 74.86
C ALA A 103 26.99 -17.82 76.25
N GLU A 104 27.60 -19.00 76.38
CA GLU A 104 27.69 -19.74 77.64
C GLU A 104 29.13 -20.23 77.84
N ILE A 105 29.62 -20.29 79.08
CA ILE A 105 31.00 -20.72 79.38
C ILE A 105 31.03 -21.87 80.38
N ASP A 106 32.01 -22.74 80.23
CA ASP A 106 32.36 -23.77 81.21
C ASP A 106 33.79 -23.50 81.68
N VAL A 107 33.88 -22.92 82.88
CA VAL A 107 35.14 -22.50 83.51
C VAL A 107 35.90 -23.71 84.08
N GLN A 108 35.19 -24.77 84.46
CA GLN A 108 35.77 -25.96 85.09
C GLN A 108 36.07 -27.07 84.08
N ASN A 109 35.73 -26.89 82.81
CA ASN A 109 35.82 -27.86 81.73
C ASN A 109 35.08 -29.19 82.02
N ASN A 110 34.02 -29.15 82.83
CA ASN A 110 33.27 -30.32 83.30
C ASN A 110 31.99 -30.62 82.49
N GLY A 111 31.73 -29.86 81.43
CA GLY A 111 30.55 -29.97 80.57
C GLY A 111 29.34 -29.16 81.05
N LYS A 112 29.43 -28.42 82.15
CA LYS A 112 28.35 -27.54 82.65
C LYS A 112 28.60 -26.11 82.21
N PHE A 113 27.71 -25.60 81.35
CA PHE A 113 27.81 -24.26 80.79
C PHE A 113 26.95 -23.27 81.58
N HIS A 114 27.54 -22.15 81.97
CA HIS A 114 26.91 -21.00 82.62
C HIS A 114 26.63 -19.92 81.58
N PHE A 115 25.43 -19.33 81.61
CA PHE A 115 25.03 -18.27 80.70
C PHE A 115 25.73 -16.95 81.04
N ILE A 116 26.42 -16.34 80.05
CA ILE A 116 27.16 -15.08 80.27
C ILE A 116 26.56 -13.89 79.54
N GLY A 117 25.70 -14.13 78.54
CA GLY A 117 25.04 -13.04 77.84
C GLY A 117 24.34 -13.47 76.55
N MET A 118 23.44 -12.60 76.11
CA MET A 118 22.77 -12.71 74.83
C MET A 118 22.74 -11.33 74.15
N SER A 119 23.01 -11.30 72.86
CA SER A 119 22.90 -10.10 72.03
C SER A 119 22.14 -10.39 70.75
N GLN A 120 21.42 -9.40 70.22
CA GLN A 120 20.78 -9.53 68.91
C GLN A 120 21.84 -9.40 67.81
N LEU A 121 21.80 -10.30 66.82
CA LEU A 121 22.56 -10.17 65.59
C LEU A 121 21.87 -9.15 64.68
N LEU A 122 22.44 -7.95 64.61
CA LEU A 122 21.98 -6.91 63.69
C LEU A 122 22.61 -7.12 62.32
N SER A 123 21.79 -7.09 61.26
CA SER A 123 22.28 -7.12 59.89
C SER A 123 23.11 -5.88 59.58
N VAL A 124 24.31 -6.06 59.04
CA VAL A 124 25.14 -4.96 58.53
C VAL A 124 24.52 -4.45 57.22
N PRO A 125 24.53 -3.14 56.88
CA PRO A 125 23.89 -2.62 55.67
C PRO A 125 24.27 -3.33 54.36
N TYR A 126 25.48 -3.89 54.27
CA TYR A 126 25.97 -4.64 53.11
C TYR A 126 25.29 -6.02 52.93
N SER A 127 24.84 -6.65 54.03
CA SER A 127 24.21 -7.99 54.02
C SER A 127 22.79 -7.99 53.46
N LEU A 128 22.06 -6.88 53.59
CA LEU A 128 20.72 -6.71 53.02
C LEU A 128 20.75 -6.67 51.48
N TYR A 129 21.76 -6.02 50.90
CA TYR A 129 21.95 -5.96 49.44
C TYR A 129 22.46 -7.28 48.84
N ALA A 130 23.24 -8.06 49.59
CA ALA A 130 23.73 -9.37 49.14
C ALA A 130 22.63 -10.44 49.09
N ASN A 131 21.59 -10.32 49.93
CA ASN A 131 20.44 -11.23 49.89
C ASN A 131 19.57 -11.01 48.63
N GLU A 132 19.40 -9.75 48.23
CA GLU A 132 18.66 -9.37 47.01
C GLU A 132 19.42 -9.74 45.73
N SER A 133 20.76 -9.65 45.72
CA SER A 133 21.58 -10.07 44.56
C SER A 133 21.67 -11.58 44.38
N GLY A 134 21.36 -12.37 45.41
CA GLY A 134 21.24 -13.83 45.35
C GLY A 134 20.05 -14.35 44.54
N LYS A 135 19.15 -13.47 44.07
CA LYS A 135 17.99 -13.81 43.23
C LYS A 135 18.37 -14.17 41.78
N LEU A 136 19.63 -14.02 41.39
CA LEU A 136 20.20 -14.39 40.08
C LEU A 136 20.91 -15.76 40.12
N ARG A 137 20.26 -16.80 40.67
CA ARG A 137 20.78 -18.19 40.62
C ARG A 137 20.31 -18.92 39.36
N GLU A 138 21.12 -19.84 38.85
CA GLU A 138 20.78 -20.69 37.70
C GLU A 138 19.40 -21.37 37.91
N ASN A 139 18.57 -21.39 36.86
CA ASN A 139 17.20 -21.94 36.81
C ASN A 139 16.08 -21.19 37.58
N PHE A 140 16.31 -20.00 38.14
CA PHE A 140 15.23 -19.14 38.65
C PHE A 140 14.98 -17.93 37.74
N PRO A 141 13.74 -17.65 37.29
CA PRO A 141 13.46 -16.47 36.49
C PRO A 141 13.58 -15.19 37.34
N VAL A 142 14.12 -14.12 36.75
CA VAL A 142 14.09 -12.77 37.35
C VAL A 142 12.65 -12.27 37.33
N LEU A 143 11.91 -12.55 38.39
CA LEU A 143 10.50 -12.23 38.51
C LEU A 143 10.32 -11.01 39.42
N GLN A 144 10.43 -9.82 38.84
CA GLN A 144 10.12 -8.57 39.53
C GLN A 144 8.62 -8.30 39.44
N LYS A 145 7.94 -8.39 40.59
CA LYS A 145 6.51 -8.11 40.77
C LYS A 145 6.33 -6.82 41.55
N ASP A 146 5.18 -6.18 41.38
CA ASP A 146 4.76 -5.01 42.14
C ASP A 146 3.26 -5.09 42.44
N ASN A 147 2.83 -4.40 43.49
CA ASN A 147 1.42 -4.30 43.88
C ASN A 147 0.86 -2.98 43.33
N VAL A 148 0.06 -3.07 42.28
CA VAL A 148 -0.49 -1.93 41.51
C VAL A 148 -1.24 -0.91 42.40
N LEU A 149 -1.76 -1.34 43.56
CA LEU A 149 -2.51 -0.47 44.49
C LEU A 149 -1.64 0.37 45.44
N GLN A 150 -0.32 0.14 45.51
CA GLN A 150 0.60 0.83 46.43
C GLN A 150 1.85 1.39 45.74
N SER A 151 1.99 1.21 44.43
CA SER A 151 3.20 1.51 43.67
C SER A 151 3.37 2.99 43.33
N ALA A 152 4.54 3.53 43.62
CA ALA A 152 4.95 4.88 43.24
C ALA A 152 5.22 5.00 41.73
N ASP A 153 5.16 6.22 41.21
CA ASP A 153 5.57 6.52 39.83
C ASP A 153 7.08 6.33 39.65
N LEU A 154 7.51 6.13 38.40
CA LEU A 154 8.94 6.02 38.10
C LEU A 154 9.67 7.31 38.51
N PRO A 155 10.76 7.26 39.30
CA PRO A 155 11.56 8.44 39.57
C PRO A 155 12.23 8.94 38.29
N ALA A 156 12.70 10.19 38.30
CA ALA A 156 13.35 10.80 37.14
C ALA A 156 14.48 9.91 36.58
N VAL A 157 14.40 9.61 35.29
CA VAL A 157 15.27 8.61 34.65
C VAL A 157 16.59 9.24 34.17
N GLY A 158 16.56 10.51 33.75
CA GLY A 158 17.73 11.24 33.27
C GLY A 158 18.30 10.73 31.94
N ASN A 159 19.54 11.10 31.60
CA ASN A 159 20.14 10.92 30.26
C ASN A 159 21.17 9.76 30.17
N GLY A 160 21.38 9.18 28.98
CA GLY A 160 22.22 7.99 28.78
C GLY A 160 21.54 6.67 28.34
N PRO A 161 22.30 5.57 28.34
CA PRO A 161 21.80 4.22 28.08
C PRO A 161 21.25 3.55 29.35
N ARG A 162 20.20 2.73 29.24
CA ARG A 162 19.59 1.99 30.36
C ARG A 162 18.63 0.88 29.89
N LEU A 163 18.26 0.05 30.85
CA LEU A 163 17.21 -0.96 30.76
C LEU A 163 16.21 -0.69 31.89
N ILE A 164 14.92 -0.61 31.58
CA ILE A 164 13.85 -0.37 32.56
C ILE A 164 12.75 -1.41 32.35
N TRP A 165 12.50 -2.19 33.39
CA TRP A 165 11.20 -2.83 33.58
C TRP A 165 10.42 -1.94 34.54
N HIS A 166 9.22 -1.51 34.15
CA HIS A 166 8.33 -0.69 34.97
C HIS A 166 7.15 -1.53 35.43
N PRO A 167 7.20 -2.13 36.63
CA PRO A 167 6.23 -3.13 37.07
C PRO A 167 4.79 -2.60 37.16
N LYS A 168 4.56 -1.43 37.76
CA LYS A 168 3.24 -0.77 37.87
C LYS A 168 2.52 -0.64 36.52
N LYS A 169 3.27 -0.32 35.45
CA LYS A 169 2.75 -0.14 34.10
C LYS A 169 2.92 -1.39 33.24
N GLY A 170 3.57 -2.45 33.70
CA GLY A 170 3.94 -3.60 32.88
C GLY A 170 4.72 -3.23 31.60
N ALA A 171 5.54 -2.18 31.68
CA ALA A 171 6.18 -1.56 30.52
C ALA A 171 7.68 -1.83 30.47
N PHE A 172 8.23 -1.94 29.27
CA PHE A 172 9.66 -2.21 29.05
C PHE A 172 10.33 -1.11 28.24
N ARG A 173 11.53 -0.70 28.66
CA ARG A 173 12.39 0.26 27.95
C ARG A 173 13.81 -0.29 27.83
N ALA A 174 14.41 -0.20 26.64
CA ALA A 174 15.80 -0.61 26.43
C ALA A 174 16.52 0.29 25.41
N GLY A 175 17.72 0.76 25.75
CA GLY A 175 18.48 1.67 24.88
C GLY A 175 18.75 3.02 25.54
N PHE A 176 18.62 4.10 24.78
CA PHE A 176 19.18 5.40 25.16
C PHE A 176 18.12 6.51 25.13
N THR A 177 18.07 7.36 26.16
CA THR A 177 17.21 8.56 26.24
C THR A 177 18.05 9.80 26.56
N THR A 178 17.64 10.95 26.04
CA THR A 178 18.37 12.24 26.16
C THR A 178 17.57 13.35 26.81
N PHE A 179 16.25 13.30 26.75
CA PHE A 179 15.37 14.41 27.17
C PHE A 179 14.01 13.87 27.58
N GLY A 180 13.96 13.15 28.70
CA GLY A 180 12.72 12.76 29.36
C GLY A 180 11.77 11.88 28.53
N GLU A 181 12.25 11.28 27.43
CA GLU A 181 11.42 10.40 26.59
C GLU A 181 10.86 9.21 27.39
N TRP A 182 11.54 8.82 28.47
CA TRP A 182 11.13 7.75 29.40
C TRP A 182 10.81 8.25 30.82
N GLU A 183 10.42 9.52 30.97
CA GLU A 183 9.73 9.94 32.20
C GLU A 183 8.37 9.25 32.31
N ASP A 184 7.87 9.10 33.54
CA ASP A 184 6.67 8.32 33.82
C ASP A 184 5.49 8.69 32.91
N SER A 185 5.25 9.99 32.68
CA SER A 185 4.17 10.50 31.81
C SER A 185 4.28 10.09 30.34
N ASN A 186 5.46 9.72 29.87
CA ASN A 186 5.74 9.26 28.49
C ASN A 186 5.79 7.72 28.40
N ILE A 187 5.46 7.02 29.49
CA ILE A 187 5.39 5.56 29.54
C ILE A 187 3.92 5.13 29.62
N GLY A 188 3.44 4.52 28.54
CA GLY A 188 2.13 3.87 28.53
C GLY A 188 2.10 2.55 29.30
N GLU A 189 0.93 2.18 29.81
CA GLU A 189 0.69 0.84 30.36
C GLU A 189 0.85 -0.24 29.28
N ALA A 190 1.34 -1.42 29.65
CA ALA A 190 1.66 -2.56 28.79
C ALA A 190 2.50 -2.20 27.54
N SER A 191 3.29 -1.12 27.60
CA SER A 191 4.00 -0.58 26.43
C SER A 191 5.44 -1.09 26.29
N PHE A 192 5.93 -1.13 25.06
CA PHE A 192 7.31 -1.53 24.74
C PHE A 192 8.03 -0.43 23.97
N ALA A 193 9.21 -0.01 24.44
CA ALA A 193 10.05 0.91 23.67
C ALA A 193 11.53 0.48 23.64
N ALA A 194 12.16 0.51 22.47
CA ALA A 194 13.56 0.15 22.33
C ALA A 194 14.32 0.98 21.28
N GLY A 195 15.60 1.30 21.55
CA GLY A 195 16.46 2.07 20.65
C GLY A 195 16.87 3.43 21.21
N LEU A 196 17.03 4.42 20.35
CA LEU A 196 17.50 5.77 20.71
C LEU A 196 16.31 6.74 20.71
N LYS A 197 15.90 7.19 21.91
CA LYS A 197 14.81 8.14 22.17
C LYS A 197 13.39 7.69 21.74
N PRO A 198 13.02 6.40 21.82
CA PRO A 198 11.66 5.99 21.46
C PRO A 198 10.64 6.41 22.53
N GLN A 199 9.41 6.75 22.12
CA GLN A 199 8.31 7.12 23.01
C GLN A 199 7.08 6.24 22.75
N ALA A 200 6.83 5.28 23.64
CA ALA A 200 5.60 4.47 23.64
C ALA A 200 4.67 4.94 24.77
N ILE A 201 3.82 5.93 24.45
CA ILE A 201 3.04 6.72 25.40
C ILE A 201 1.68 6.09 25.67
N GLY A 202 1.05 5.51 24.65
CA GLY A 202 -0.29 4.94 24.77
C GLY A 202 -0.33 3.56 25.43
N TYR A 203 -1.52 3.17 25.91
CA TYR A 203 -1.78 1.80 26.42
C TYR A 203 -1.47 0.75 25.34
N GLY A 204 -0.64 -0.25 25.66
CA GLY A 204 -0.25 -1.32 24.73
C GLY A 204 0.53 -0.82 23.51
N SER A 205 1.11 0.38 23.56
CA SER A 205 1.84 0.96 22.42
C SER A 205 3.26 0.41 22.26
N ILE A 206 3.78 0.47 21.03
CA ILE A 206 5.12 -0.04 20.69
C ILE A 206 5.91 1.04 19.93
N ALA A 207 7.13 1.34 20.39
CA ALA A 207 8.02 2.31 19.74
C ALA A 207 9.46 1.76 19.60
N ILE A 208 9.95 1.50 18.39
CA ILE A 208 11.29 0.87 18.20
C ILE A 208 12.11 1.57 17.13
N GLY A 209 13.31 2.05 17.48
CA GLY A 209 14.25 2.66 16.53
C GLY A 209 14.85 3.98 17.02
N TYR A 210 14.99 4.96 16.12
CA TYR A 210 15.55 6.28 16.40
C TYR A 210 14.44 7.33 16.46
N GLY A 211 14.05 7.77 17.66
CA GLY A 211 13.01 8.77 17.86
C GLY A 211 11.59 8.43 17.39
N PRO A 212 11.12 7.16 17.33
CA PRO A 212 9.72 6.89 16.99
C PRO A 212 8.77 7.27 18.13
N ILE A 213 7.55 7.67 17.78
CA ILE A 213 6.52 8.12 18.74
C ILE A 213 5.22 7.36 18.48
N ALA A 214 4.76 6.59 19.48
CA ALA A 214 3.48 5.91 19.50
C ALA A 214 2.59 6.52 20.61
N SER A 215 1.68 7.42 20.23
CA SER A 215 1.06 8.36 21.16
C SER A 215 -0.18 7.85 21.89
N LYS A 216 -0.96 6.94 21.27
CA LYS A 216 -2.28 6.51 21.75
C LYS A 216 -2.38 4.99 21.87
N GLN A 217 -3.52 4.52 22.35
CA GLN A 217 -3.78 3.11 22.60
C GLN A 217 -3.47 2.26 21.36
N SER A 218 -2.73 1.17 21.55
CA SER A 218 -2.33 0.21 20.52
C SER A 218 -1.60 0.82 19.32
N ALA A 219 -1.07 2.03 19.44
CA ALA A 219 -0.28 2.66 18.39
C ALA A 219 1.10 1.97 18.26
N VAL A 220 1.58 1.83 17.02
CA VAL A 220 2.87 1.19 16.73
C VAL A 220 3.71 2.09 15.84
N ALA A 221 4.90 2.47 16.31
CA ALA A 221 5.84 3.31 15.57
C ALA A 221 7.23 2.66 15.50
N LEU A 222 7.70 2.28 14.32
CA LEU A 222 9.00 1.63 14.13
C LEU A 222 9.86 2.39 13.13
N GLY A 223 11.18 2.44 13.35
CA GLY A 223 12.15 3.06 12.45
C GLY A 223 12.68 4.41 12.94
N ASN A 224 12.96 5.31 12.01
CA ASN A 224 13.60 6.59 12.31
C ASN A 224 12.56 7.72 12.20
N SER A 225 12.29 8.39 13.32
CA SER A 225 11.40 9.55 13.43
C SER A 225 9.99 9.27 12.87
N SER A 226 9.50 8.04 13.02
CA SER A 226 8.15 7.65 12.61
C SER A 226 7.15 7.91 13.74
N THR A 227 5.97 8.40 13.38
CA THR A 227 4.93 8.78 14.35
C THR A 227 3.63 8.05 14.05
N ALA A 228 3.12 7.33 15.05
CA ALA A 228 1.76 6.81 15.11
C ALA A 228 0.98 7.63 16.15
N ALA A 229 0.23 8.61 15.66
CA ALA A 229 -0.32 9.69 16.49
C ALA A 229 -1.63 9.34 17.21
N GLU A 230 -2.38 8.35 16.70
CA GLU A 230 -3.77 8.10 17.09
C GLU A 230 -4.04 6.62 17.41
N THR A 231 -5.23 6.33 17.93
CA THR A 231 -5.60 4.99 18.40
C THR A 231 -5.48 3.96 17.28
N ALA A 232 -4.78 2.87 17.57
CA ALA A 232 -4.47 1.77 16.66
C ALA A 232 -3.81 2.21 15.34
N SER A 233 -3.17 3.38 15.30
CA SER A 233 -2.42 3.83 14.13
C SER A 233 -1.04 3.17 14.07
N PHE A 234 -0.50 3.02 12.87
CA PHE A 234 0.66 2.18 12.61
C PHE A 234 1.61 2.88 11.64
N SER A 235 2.85 3.13 12.07
CA SER A 235 3.85 3.86 11.31
C SER A 235 5.19 3.12 11.28
N ILE A 236 5.70 2.78 10.10
CA ILE A 236 7.01 2.10 9.95
C ILE A 236 7.87 2.79 8.89
N GLY A 237 9.11 3.08 9.25
CA GLY A 237 10.15 3.46 8.29
C GLY A 237 10.85 4.74 8.68
N ASN A 238 11.19 5.57 7.69
CA ASN A 238 11.89 6.83 7.93
C ASN A 238 10.92 8.00 7.74
N ASN A 239 10.71 8.78 8.80
CA ASN A 239 9.87 9.99 8.81
C ASN A 239 8.42 9.72 8.34
N CYS A 240 7.84 8.57 8.71
CA CYS A 240 6.47 8.22 8.37
C CYS A 240 5.46 8.75 9.41
N TYR A 241 4.24 9.09 8.97
CA TYR A 241 3.22 9.68 9.83
C TYR A 241 1.85 9.02 9.63
N ALA A 242 1.37 8.33 10.65
CA ALA A 242 -0.01 7.84 10.74
C ALA A 242 -0.80 8.76 11.69
N TYR A 243 -1.44 9.80 11.11
CA TYR A 243 -2.00 10.94 11.86
C TYR A 243 -3.38 10.68 12.50
N ASN A 244 -4.10 9.64 12.08
CA ASN A 244 -5.51 9.44 12.41
C ASN A 244 -5.77 8.00 12.84
N SER A 245 -6.97 7.72 13.35
CA SER A 245 -7.26 6.42 13.97
C SER A 245 -7.23 5.31 12.92
N GLN A 246 -6.61 4.18 13.30
CA GLN A 246 -6.45 3.00 12.44
C GLN A 246 -5.77 3.31 11.09
N SER A 247 -5.04 4.43 10.99
CA SER A 247 -4.30 4.77 9.78
C SER A 247 -2.93 4.08 9.75
N PHE A 248 -2.44 3.80 8.54
CA PHE A 248 -1.26 2.95 8.33
C PHE A 248 -0.27 3.65 7.38
N ALA A 249 0.93 3.97 7.85
CA ALA A 249 1.95 4.68 7.07
C ALA A 249 3.27 3.90 7.04
N VAL A 250 3.72 3.47 5.87
CA VAL A 250 4.96 2.68 5.74
C VAL A 250 5.84 3.16 4.60
N GLY A 251 7.14 3.31 4.86
CA GLY A 251 8.15 3.61 3.83
C GLY A 251 9.09 4.76 4.21
N ASN A 252 9.21 5.75 3.33
CA ASN A 252 10.03 6.94 3.57
C ASN A 252 9.16 8.19 3.35
N SER A 253 8.95 8.98 4.39
CA SER A 253 8.12 10.18 4.35
C SER A 253 6.66 9.92 3.91
N ALA A 254 6.15 8.70 4.15
CA ALA A 254 4.76 8.35 3.87
C ALA A 254 3.82 8.92 4.94
N ALA A 255 2.69 9.49 4.53
CA ALA A 255 1.70 10.09 5.42
C ALA A 255 0.28 9.54 5.19
N ALA A 256 -0.35 9.02 6.25
CA ALA A 256 -1.74 8.60 6.28
C ALA A 256 -2.54 9.61 7.11
N MET A 257 -3.27 10.51 6.43
CA MET A 257 -3.84 11.74 6.96
C MET A 257 -5.34 11.66 7.31
N ALA A 258 -5.96 10.49 7.21
CA ALA A 258 -7.37 10.28 7.57
C ALA A 258 -7.60 8.93 8.26
N ASP A 259 -8.76 8.75 8.88
CA ASP A 259 -9.14 7.49 9.53
C ASP A 259 -9.12 6.34 8.52
N TYR A 260 -8.60 5.18 8.94
CA TYR A 260 -8.47 3.96 8.13
C TYR A 260 -7.67 4.14 6.82
N SER A 261 -6.97 5.28 6.64
CA SER A 261 -6.19 5.53 5.43
C SER A 261 -4.84 4.80 5.45
N ILE A 262 -4.37 4.38 4.28
CA ILE A 262 -3.13 3.61 4.12
C ILE A 262 -2.21 4.36 3.14
N SER A 263 -0.98 4.61 3.56
CA SER A 263 0.06 5.24 2.75
C SER A 263 1.32 4.37 2.73
N LEU A 264 1.72 3.90 1.55
CA LEU A 264 2.81 2.94 1.38
C LEU A 264 3.81 3.40 0.30
N GLY A 265 5.01 3.80 0.69
CA GLY A 265 6.10 4.07 -0.24
C GLY A 265 6.89 5.34 0.08
N ASN A 266 7.36 6.02 -0.97
CA ASN A 266 8.23 7.20 -0.83
C ASN A 266 7.43 8.49 -1.08
N HIS A 267 7.30 9.33 -0.05
CA HIS A 267 6.55 10.58 -0.09
C HIS A 267 5.08 10.43 -0.53
N THR A 268 4.46 9.28 -0.24
CA THR A 268 3.05 9.03 -0.50
C THR A 268 2.16 9.71 0.55
N VAL A 269 0.98 10.17 0.15
CA VAL A 269 0.03 10.86 1.02
C VAL A 269 -1.38 10.33 0.72
N ALA A 270 -2.01 9.69 1.72
CA ALA A 270 -3.42 9.28 1.67
C ALA A 270 -4.26 10.23 2.51
N LYS A 271 -5.12 11.02 1.87
CA LYS A 271 -5.89 12.10 2.50
C LYS A 271 -7.35 11.76 2.81
N ALA A 272 -7.95 10.81 2.10
CA ALA A 272 -9.36 10.47 2.27
C ALA A 272 -9.53 9.31 3.26
N ALA A 273 -10.62 9.30 4.02
CA ALA A 273 -10.94 8.18 4.89
C ALA A 273 -11.12 6.89 4.06
N TYR A 274 -10.59 5.78 4.57
CA TYR A 274 -10.57 4.47 3.88
C TYR A 274 -9.79 4.44 2.54
N SER A 275 -8.95 5.43 2.27
CA SER A 275 -8.16 5.47 1.04
C SER A 275 -6.82 4.75 1.14
N VAL A 276 -6.28 4.34 0.00
CA VAL A 276 -4.95 3.74 -0.14
C VAL A 276 -4.15 4.54 -1.16
N ALA A 277 -2.96 4.99 -0.77
CA ALA A 277 -1.97 5.59 -1.65
C ALA A 277 -0.68 4.78 -1.59
N LEU A 278 -0.18 4.34 -2.75
CA LEU A 278 1.08 3.58 -2.82
C LEU A 278 2.01 4.07 -3.93
N GLY A 279 3.28 3.69 -3.88
CA GLY A 279 4.28 4.02 -4.89
C GLY A 279 5.18 5.19 -4.47
N LEU A 280 5.34 6.18 -5.34
CA LEU A 280 6.18 7.36 -5.08
C LEU A 280 5.50 8.66 -5.48
N TYR A 281 5.60 9.68 -4.64
CA TYR A 281 5.15 11.05 -4.92
C TYR A 281 3.77 11.12 -5.58
N ASN A 282 2.77 10.43 -5.02
CA ASN A 282 1.40 10.49 -5.56
C ASN A 282 0.88 11.93 -5.53
N ASN A 283 -0.06 12.22 -6.45
CA ASN A 283 -0.79 13.46 -6.46
C ASN A 283 -1.57 13.60 -5.14
N SER A 284 -1.26 14.66 -4.40
CA SER A 284 -1.84 14.95 -3.09
C SER A 284 -2.49 16.33 -3.04
N PHE A 285 -2.87 16.88 -4.19
CA PHE A 285 -3.52 18.19 -4.29
C PHE A 285 -5.04 18.14 -4.02
N ASP A 286 -5.60 16.95 -3.88
CA ASP A 286 -7.00 16.75 -3.52
C ASP A 286 -7.31 17.24 -2.10
N GLN A 287 -8.57 17.60 -1.91
CA GLN A 287 -9.16 18.07 -0.66
C GLN A 287 -10.41 17.22 -0.37
N PRO A 288 -10.23 15.98 0.09
CA PRO A 288 -11.35 15.07 0.29
C PRO A 288 -12.28 15.56 1.39
N ASN A 289 -13.57 15.35 1.18
CA ASN A 289 -14.63 15.84 2.07
C ASN A 289 -15.78 14.82 2.22
N GLY A 290 -15.52 13.54 1.92
CA GLY A 290 -16.53 12.48 1.94
C GLY A 290 -17.34 12.38 0.64
N SER A 291 -17.00 13.17 -0.39
CA SER A 291 -17.74 13.19 -1.65
C SER A 291 -17.54 11.95 -2.52
N SER A 292 -18.36 11.83 -3.56
CA SER A 292 -18.27 10.81 -4.60
C SER A 292 -17.00 10.90 -5.45
N THR A 293 -16.28 12.04 -5.41
CA THR A 293 -15.04 12.26 -6.15
C THR A 293 -13.78 12.15 -5.29
N ASP A 294 -13.92 11.77 -4.02
CA ASP A 294 -12.78 11.43 -3.17
C ASP A 294 -11.99 10.28 -3.78
N ARG A 295 -10.66 10.37 -3.73
CA ARG A 295 -9.77 9.32 -4.23
C ARG A 295 -9.64 8.21 -3.20
N LEU A 296 -10.12 7.01 -3.54
CA LEU A 296 -10.03 5.83 -2.68
C LEU A 296 -8.77 5.00 -2.94
N PHE A 297 -8.28 4.98 -4.18
CA PHE A 297 -7.07 4.22 -4.51
C PHE A 297 -6.20 5.02 -5.46
N GLN A 298 -4.92 5.12 -5.14
CA GLN A 298 -3.95 5.87 -5.92
C GLN A 298 -2.61 5.13 -6.00
N VAL A 299 -2.04 5.08 -7.20
CA VAL A 299 -0.66 4.63 -7.42
C VAL A 299 0.15 5.83 -7.89
N GLY A 300 1.00 6.36 -7.02
CA GLY A 300 1.90 7.46 -7.31
C GLY A 300 3.06 7.05 -8.21
N ASN A 301 3.36 7.88 -9.20
CA ASN A 301 4.53 7.74 -10.07
C ASN A 301 5.21 9.09 -10.33
N GLY A 302 5.09 10.02 -9.37
CA GLY A 302 5.78 11.30 -9.44
C GLY A 302 7.29 11.13 -9.26
N THR A 303 8.06 12.16 -9.64
CA THR A 303 9.53 12.11 -9.56
C THR A 303 10.08 12.83 -8.34
N ASP A 304 9.34 13.80 -7.79
CA ASP A 304 9.73 14.59 -6.64
C ASP A 304 8.50 15.30 -6.01
N LEU A 305 8.75 16.09 -4.96
CA LEU A 305 7.70 16.79 -4.21
C LEU A 305 6.92 17.84 -5.03
N ASN A 306 7.52 18.39 -6.10
CA ASN A 306 6.91 19.38 -6.99
C ASN A 306 6.25 18.71 -8.20
N ASN A 307 6.72 17.53 -8.60
CA ASN A 307 6.25 16.77 -9.76
C ASN A 307 5.45 15.53 -9.34
N ARG A 308 4.39 15.75 -8.57
CA ARG A 308 3.50 14.69 -8.07
C ARG A 308 2.48 14.25 -9.11
N THR A 309 2.43 12.95 -9.39
CA THR A 309 1.52 12.36 -10.39
C THR A 309 1.01 10.99 -9.94
N ASN A 310 -0.11 10.56 -10.52
CA ASN A 310 -0.64 9.21 -10.34
C ASN A 310 -0.58 8.44 -11.65
N ALA A 311 -0.13 7.19 -11.60
CA ALA A 311 -0.28 6.23 -12.69
C ALA A 311 -1.72 5.70 -12.76
N LEU A 312 -2.38 5.56 -11.61
CA LEU A 312 -3.74 5.08 -11.47
C LEU A 312 -4.46 5.86 -10.36
N THR A 313 -5.71 6.23 -10.61
CA THR A 313 -6.61 6.84 -9.62
C THR A 313 -7.97 6.18 -9.69
N ILE A 314 -8.55 5.80 -8.57
CA ILE A 314 -9.93 5.31 -8.46
C ILE A 314 -10.68 6.20 -7.48
N LEU A 315 -11.80 6.75 -7.93
CA LEU A 315 -12.67 7.62 -7.13
C LEU A 315 -13.76 6.80 -6.42
N ARG A 316 -14.37 7.38 -5.39
CA ARG A 316 -15.46 6.77 -4.62
C ARG A 316 -16.68 6.39 -5.47
N ASN A 317 -16.96 7.13 -6.54
CA ASN A 317 -18.02 6.81 -7.51
C ASN A 317 -17.67 5.66 -8.47
N GLY A 318 -16.48 5.07 -8.37
CA GLY A 318 -16.03 3.99 -9.24
C GLY A 318 -15.33 4.44 -10.52
N ASN A 319 -15.20 5.74 -10.77
CA ASN A 319 -14.45 6.24 -11.92
C ASN A 319 -12.96 5.92 -11.79
N VAL A 320 -12.39 5.35 -12.84
CA VAL A 320 -10.99 4.92 -12.92
C VAL A 320 -10.24 5.79 -13.92
N GLY A 321 -9.16 6.39 -13.45
CA GLY A 321 -8.25 7.20 -14.25
C GLY A 321 -6.90 6.52 -14.42
N ILE A 322 -6.43 6.37 -15.66
CA ILE A 322 -5.11 5.79 -15.98
C ILE A 322 -4.21 6.85 -16.62
N GLY A 323 -3.04 7.07 -16.04
CA GLY A 323 -2.04 8.03 -16.48
C GLY A 323 -2.13 9.40 -15.79
N GLY A 324 -1.00 10.12 -15.76
CA GLY A 324 -0.77 11.28 -14.89
C GLY A 324 -1.75 12.46 -15.01
N LYS A 325 -2.51 12.57 -16.12
CA LYS A 325 -3.53 13.61 -16.29
C LYS A 325 -4.95 13.15 -15.92
N ALA A 326 -5.17 11.85 -15.71
CA ALA A 326 -6.46 11.27 -15.34
C ALA A 326 -6.59 11.13 -13.81
N VAL A 327 -6.27 12.20 -13.07
CA VAL A 327 -6.34 12.23 -11.59
C VAL A 327 -7.74 12.56 -11.05
N SER A 328 -8.65 12.98 -11.93
CA SER A 328 -10.04 13.31 -11.64
C SER A 328 -10.95 12.79 -12.78
N PRO A 329 -11.00 11.47 -13.02
CA PRO A 329 -11.71 10.87 -14.14
C PRO A 329 -13.21 11.22 -14.12
N GLN A 330 -13.72 11.67 -15.26
CA GLN A 330 -15.14 12.06 -15.40
C GLN A 330 -16.04 10.88 -15.79
N PHE A 331 -15.44 9.85 -16.40
CA PHE A 331 -16.12 8.62 -16.81
C PHE A 331 -15.57 7.40 -16.05
N ILE A 332 -16.26 6.27 -16.17
CA ILE A 332 -15.86 5.01 -15.53
C ILE A 332 -14.41 4.64 -15.88
N LEU A 333 -13.99 4.87 -17.13
CA LEU A 333 -12.61 4.71 -17.55
C LEU A 333 -12.16 5.94 -18.32
N ASP A 334 -11.19 6.66 -17.76
CA ASP A 334 -10.58 7.85 -18.34
C ASP A 334 -9.07 7.60 -18.51
N VAL A 335 -8.58 7.57 -19.75
CA VAL A 335 -7.16 7.25 -20.02
C VAL A 335 -6.47 8.50 -20.56
N ALA A 336 -5.50 9.00 -19.81
CA ALA A 336 -4.68 10.13 -20.18
C ALA A 336 -3.61 9.73 -21.23
N SER A 337 -4.05 9.47 -22.47
CA SER A 337 -3.29 9.37 -23.75
C SER A 337 -4.00 8.35 -24.67
N ARG A 338 -3.25 7.59 -25.49
CA ARG A 338 -3.79 6.58 -26.39
C ARG A 338 -3.90 5.23 -25.70
N ILE A 339 -5.06 4.61 -25.83
CA ILE A 339 -5.27 3.21 -25.47
C ILE A 339 -4.69 2.33 -26.60
N ARG A 340 -4.03 1.22 -26.22
CA ARG A 340 -3.62 0.19 -27.17
C ARG A 340 -4.33 -1.11 -26.83
N ILE A 341 -5.13 -1.62 -27.77
CA ILE A 341 -5.85 -2.90 -27.66
C ILE A 341 -5.09 -3.92 -28.52
N ARG A 342 -4.82 -5.11 -27.98
CA ARG A 342 -4.09 -6.20 -28.66
C ARG A 342 -4.90 -7.50 -28.57
N HIS A 343 -4.62 -8.44 -29.46
CA HIS A 343 -5.17 -9.78 -29.42
C HIS A 343 -4.05 -10.83 -29.35
N ASP A 344 -4.39 -12.03 -28.91
CA ASP A 344 -3.53 -13.21 -28.96
C ASP A 344 -4.19 -14.23 -29.91
N ASN A 345 -3.88 -14.12 -31.21
CA ASN A 345 -4.44 -14.95 -32.31
C ASN A 345 -5.93 -14.76 -32.70
N SER A 346 -6.59 -13.69 -32.26
CA SER A 346 -7.97 -13.34 -32.66
C SER A 346 -8.05 -11.92 -33.24
N THR A 347 -9.10 -11.16 -32.93
CA THR A 347 -9.31 -9.76 -33.33
C THR A 347 -9.11 -8.83 -32.15
N ALA A 348 -8.34 -7.74 -32.31
CA ALA A 348 -8.23 -6.71 -31.28
C ALA A 348 -9.36 -5.68 -31.46
N GLY A 349 -10.10 -5.37 -30.40
CA GLY A 349 -11.19 -4.41 -30.48
C GLY A 349 -12.01 -4.29 -29.20
N LEU A 350 -13.18 -3.69 -29.36
CA LEU A 350 -14.17 -3.45 -28.32
C LEU A 350 -15.46 -4.16 -28.69
N TYR A 351 -15.96 -5.00 -27.79
CA TYR A 351 -17.32 -5.51 -27.87
C TYR A 351 -18.29 -4.43 -27.37
N LEU A 352 -19.39 -4.29 -28.10
CA LEU A 352 -20.48 -3.37 -27.82
C LEU A 352 -21.76 -4.18 -27.70
N ASP A 353 -22.33 -4.16 -26.51
CA ASP A 353 -23.59 -4.82 -26.23
C ASP A 353 -24.73 -3.80 -26.33
N ASN A 354 -25.90 -4.26 -26.78
CA ASN A 354 -27.13 -3.50 -26.64
C ASN A 354 -27.78 -3.77 -25.27
N SER A 355 -28.99 -3.27 -25.04
CA SER A 355 -29.73 -3.48 -23.78
C SER A 355 -30.06 -4.94 -23.45
N GLN A 356 -29.92 -5.86 -24.40
CA GLN A 356 -30.12 -7.30 -24.20
C GLN A 356 -28.82 -8.02 -23.77
N ASN A 357 -27.69 -7.30 -23.66
CA ASN A 357 -26.38 -7.83 -23.27
C ASN A 357 -25.86 -8.98 -24.17
N ALA A 358 -26.24 -8.98 -25.44
CA ALA A 358 -25.70 -9.90 -26.42
C ALA A 358 -24.49 -9.25 -27.12
N PRO A 359 -23.32 -9.93 -27.21
CA PRO A 359 -22.09 -9.41 -27.83
C PRO A 359 -22.18 -9.46 -29.36
N GLU A 360 -23.21 -8.83 -29.90
CA GLU A 360 -23.50 -8.83 -31.33
C GLU A 360 -22.70 -7.77 -32.07
N GLY A 361 -22.27 -6.70 -31.39
CA GLY A 361 -21.47 -5.62 -31.93
C GLY A 361 -20.01 -5.75 -31.55
N PHE A 362 -19.13 -5.71 -32.55
CA PHE A 362 -17.70 -5.62 -32.33
C PHE A 362 -17.08 -4.54 -33.23
N MET A 363 -16.25 -3.70 -32.63
CA MET A 363 -15.44 -2.69 -33.31
C MET A 363 -13.98 -3.07 -33.18
N GLY A 364 -13.31 -3.40 -34.28
CA GLY A 364 -11.90 -3.79 -34.18
C GLY A 364 -11.27 -4.26 -35.47
N MET A 365 -10.14 -4.93 -35.31
CA MET A 365 -9.35 -5.48 -36.40
C MET A 365 -10.08 -6.66 -37.04
N LYS A 366 -10.25 -6.61 -38.36
CA LYS A 366 -10.70 -7.74 -39.19
C LYS A 366 -9.53 -8.62 -39.63
N THR A 367 -8.42 -7.98 -39.99
CA THR A 367 -7.09 -8.55 -40.26
C THR A 367 -6.08 -7.48 -39.84
N ASP A 368 -4.77 -7.76 -39.88
CA ASP A 368 -3.74 -6.74 -39.55
C ASP A 368 -3.78 -5.48 -40.43
N LYS A 369 -4.51 -5.53 -41.56
CA LYS A 369 -4.64 -4.45 -42.53
C LYS A 369 -6.05 -3.89 -42.62
N GLN A 370 -6.99 -4.41 -41.85
CA GLN A 370 -8.41 -4.06 -41.98
C GLN A 370 -9.01 -3.78 -40.60
N VAL A 371 -9.72 -2.66 -40.47
CA VAL A 371 -10.45 -2.28 -39.25
C VAL A 371 -11.92 -2.00 -39.60
N GLY A 372 -12.85 -2.42 -38.75
CA GLY A 372 -14.26 -2.25 -39.07
C GLY A 372 -15.23 -2.59 -37.95
N PHE A 373 -16.49 -2.77 -38.37
CA PHE A 373 -17.63 -3.10 -37.54
C PHE A 373 -18.17 -4.47 -37.94
N PHE A 374 -18.25 -5.36 -36.94
CA PHE A 374 -18.84 -6.68 -37.03
C PHE A 374 -20.19 -6.66 -36.31
N LEU A 375 -21.25 -7.06 -37.01
CA LEU A 375 -22.62 -7.06 -36.50
C LEU A 375 -23.37 -8.30 -37.00
N ASN A 376 -24.08 -8.96 -36.08
CA ASN A 376 -24.93 -10.12 -36.39
C ASN A 376 -24.18 -11.16 -37.24
N GLY A 377 -23.06 -11.68 -36.71
CA GLY A 377 -22.28 -12.76 -37.30
C GLY A 377 -21.43 -12.41 -38.53
N ALA A 378 -21.37 -11.15 -38.97
CA ALA A 378 -20.61 -10.76 -40.15
C ALA A 378 -20.00 -9.34 -40.08
N TRP A 379 -18.90 -9.14 -40.80
CA TRP A 379 -18.33 -7.81 -41.04
C TRP A 379 -19.25 -7.00 -41.96
N ARG A 380 -19.80 -5.91 -41.46
CA ARG A 380 -20.75 -5.08 -42.22
C ARG A 380 -20.08 -3.92 -42.93
N PHE A 381 -19.04 -3.37 -42.31
CA PHE A 381 -18.23 -2.28 -42.84
C PHE A 381 -16.80 -2.43 -42.36
N TRP A 382 -15.82 -2.19 -43.23
CA TRP A 382 -14.40 -2.08 -42.83
C TRP A 382 -13.62 -1.20 -43.82
N ILE A 383 -12.48 -0.69 -43.37
CA ILE A 383 -11.52 0.05 -44.18
C ILE A 383 -10.24 -0.77 -44.24
N ASP A 384 -9.58 -0.82 -45.40
CA ASP A 384 -8.27 -1.44 -45.57
C ASP A 384 -7.10 -0.45 -45.48
N ASP A 385 -5.87 -0.95 -45.54
CA ASP A 385 -4.63 -0.19 -45.43
C ASP A 385 -4.37 0.78 -46.60
N ALA A 386 -5.14 0.65 -47.69
CA ALA A 386 -5.16 1.59 -48.81
C ALA A 386 -6.21 2.72 -48.63
N GLY A 387 -6.95 2.71 -47.52
CA GLY A 387 -8.02 3.68 -47.23
C GLY A 387 -9.33 3.37 -47.95
N MET A 388 -9.49 2.17 -48.50
CA MET A 388 -10.72 1.79 -49.19
C MET A 388 -11.78 1.28 -48.23
N ALA A 389 -12.99 1.84 -48.32
CA ALA A 389 -14.14 1.41 -47.52
C ALA A 389 -14.93 0.31 -48.23
N TRP A 390 -15.21 -0.76 -47.49
CA TRP A 390 -15.93 -1.95 -47.92
C TRP A 390 -17.18 -2.15 -47.08
N THR A 391 -18.20 -2.76 -47.69
CA THR A 391 -19.37 -3.28 -47.00
C THR A 391 -19.56 -4.76 -47.33
N SER A 392 -20.43 -5.44 -46.59
CA SER A 392 -20.85 -6.81 -46.94
C SER A 392 -21.48 -6.94 -48.33
N ALA A 393 -21.95 -5.84 -48.94
CA ALA A 393 -22.52 -5.80 -50.29
C ALA A 393 -21.51 -5.41 -51.39
N GLY A 394 -20.24 -5.16 -51.03
CA GLY A 394 -19.19 -4.71 -51.95
C GLY A 394 -18.56 -3.39 -51.52
N LYS A 395 -17.72 -2.83 -52.41
CA LYS A 395 -16.99 -1.57 -52.18
C LYS A 395 -17.95 -0.39 -52.12
N LEU A 396 -17.78 0.50 -51.14
CA LEU A 396 -18.58 1.73 -51.07
C LEU A 396 -18.36 2.59 -52.32
N GLY A 397 -19.46 3.02 -52.95
CA GLY A 397 -19.45 3.72 -54.25
C GLY A 397 -19.47 2.79 -55.48
N PHE A 398 -19.45 1.47 -55.29
CA PHE A 398 -19.57 0.49 -56.37
C PHE A 398 -20.77 -0.40 -56.08
N ALA A 399 -21.85 -0.24 -56.85
CA ALA A 399 -23.04 -1.07 -56.71
C ALA A 399 -22.85 -2.42 -57.41
N SER A 400 -23.12 -3.53 -56.71
CA SER A 400 -23.20 -4.86 -57.32
C SER A 400 -24.31 -4.90 -58.37
N SER A 401 -23.99 -5.27 -59.62
CA SER A 401 -24.91 -5.18 -60.76
C SER A 401 -25.10 -6.51 -61.50
N ASP A 402 -24.73 -7.64 -60.89
CA ASP A 402 -24.82 -8.99 -61.47
C ASP A 402 -26.29 -9.36 -61.81
N LYS A 403 -26.52 -9.94 -62.99
CA LYS A 403 -27.86 -10.32 -63.47
C LYS A 403 -28.59 -11.25 -62.49
N ARG A 404 -27.87 -12.11 -61.76
CA ARG A 404 -28.44 -13.06 -60.78
C ARG A 404 -29.01 -12.38 -59.55
N LEU A 405 -28.62 -11.13 -59.29
CA LEU A 405 -29.11 -10.33 -58.17
C LEU A 405 -30.34 -9.48 -58.54
N LYS A 406 -30.90 -9.64 -59.75
CA LYS A 406 -31.99 -8.80 -60.30
C LYS A 406 -33.14 -9.64 -60.82
N ASN A 407 -34.37 -9.15 -60.67
CA ASN A 407 -35.59 -9.72 -61.25
C ASN A 407 -36.39 -8.63 -61.99
N ASN A 408 -37.46 -9.00 -62.70
CA ASN A 408 -38.38 -8.08 -63.39
C ASN A 408 -37.69 -7.03 -64.30
N ILE A 409 -36.68 -7.45 -65.06
CA ILE A 409 -35.87 -6.58 -65.91
C ILE A 409 -36.67 -6.16 -67.15
N LYS A 410 -36.96 -4.85 -67.29
CA LYS A 410 -37.63 -4.25 -68.45
C LYS A 410 -36.76 -3.12 -69.03
N PRO A 411 -36.74 -2.90 -70.36
CA PRO A 411 -36.09 -1.74 -70.95
C PRO A 411 -36.73 -0.42 -70.46
N LEU A 412 -35.92 0.63 -70.30
CA LEU A 412 -36.44 1.98 -70.06
C LEU A 412 -36.88 2.59 -71.39
N THR A 413 -37.96 3.37 -71.37
CA THR A 413 -38.55 4.03 -72.55
C THR A 413 -39.00 5.43 -72.17
N GLY A 414 -38.99 6.38 -73.12
CA GLY A 414 -39.42 7.76 -72.88
C GLY A 414 -38.44 8.56 -72.03
N SER A 415 -37.19 8.10 -71.95
CA SER A 415 -36.18 8.74 -71.10
C SER A 415 -35.74 10.09 -71.67
N LEU A 416 -35.71 10.25 -73.01
CA LEU A 416 -35.40 11.51 -73.66
C LEU A 416 -36.44 12.58 -73.35
N GLU A 417 -37.72 12.24 -73.46
CA GLU A 417 -38.80 13.17 -73.17
C GLU A 417 -38.73 13.62 -71.71
N ALA A 418 -38.65 12.69 -70.77
CA ALA A 418 -38.56 12.99 -69.35
C ALA A 418 -37.31 13.81 -68.97
N ILE A 419 -36.12 13.47 -69.50
CA ILE A 419 -34.88 14.23 -69.25
C ILE A 419 -34.94 15.62 -69.88
N SER A 420 -35.58 15.78 -71.04
CA SER A 420 -35.70 17.09 -71.72
C SER A 420 -36.50 18.12 -70.92
N GLN A 421 -37.32 17.68 -69.96
CA GLN A 421 -38.09 18.54 -69.07
C GLN A 421 -37.32 18.99 -67.82
N LEU A 422 -36.09 18.47 -67.61
CA LEU A 422 -35.28 18.77 -66.44
C LEU A 422 -34.24 19.85 -66.75
N SER A 423 -33.99 20.71 -65.76
CA SER A 423 -32.92 21.70 -65.81
C SER A 423 -31.75 21.33 -64.88
N GLY A 424 -30.53 21.60 -65.37
CA GLY A 424 -29.32 21.60 -64.55
C GLY A 424 -29.11 22.95 -63.88
N TYR A 425 -28.74 22.95 -62.61
CA TYR A 425 -28.56 24.16 -61.81
C TYR A 425 -27.18 24.24 -61.20
N HIS A 426 -26.66 25.47 -61.10
CA HIS A 426 -25.60 25.80 -60.15
C HIS A 426 -26.23 26.36 -58.88
N TYR A 427 -25.72 25.95 -57.72
CA TYR A 427 -26.23 26.42 -56.43
C TYR A 427 -25.13 26.46 -55.38
N ASN A 428 -25.34 27.28 -54.36
CA ASN A 428 -24.57 27.23 -53.11
C ASN A 428 -25.48 26.71 -52.01
N TRP A 429 -24.91 25.99 -51.04
CA TRP A 429 -25.67 25.58 -49.87
C TRP A 429 -26.02 26.80 -49.02
N VAL A 430 -27.25 26.82 -48.51
CA VAL A 430 -27.68 27.83 -47.51
C VAL A 430 -26.96 27.58 -46.17
N ASP A 431 -26.71 26.31 -45.83
CA ASP A 431 -25.92 25.92 -44.66
C ASP A 431 -24.43 25.77 -45.03
N ALA A 432 -23.60 26.65 -44.49
CA ALA A 432 -22.15 26.67 -44.75
C ALA A 432 -21.43 25.38 -44.33
N HIS A 433 -22.00 24.57 -43.40
CA HIS A 433 -21.40 23.29 -43.01
C HIS A 433 -21.48 22.22 -44.11
N ARG A 434 -22.31 22.44 -45.14
CA ARG A 434 -22.41 21.55 -46.30
C ARG A 434 -21.44 21.89 -47.43
N GLY A 435 -20.68 22.97 -47.28
CA GLY A 435 -19.76 23.49 -48.30
C GLY A 435 -20.16 24.90 -48.73
N THR A 436 -19.17 25.74 -49.00
CA THR A 436 -19.38 27.13 -49.47
C THR A 436 -19.11 27.28 -50.96
N GLU A 437 -18.44 26.30 -51.54
CA GLU A 437 -18.13 26.22 -52.96
C GLU A 437 -19.37 26.00 -53.82
N LEU A 438 -19.33 26.54 -55.05
CA LEU A 438 -20.40 26.42 -56.03
C LEU A 438 -20.58 24.95 -56.44
N GLN A 439 -21.80 24.45 -56.29
CA GLN A 439 -22.19 23.10 -56.65
C GLN A 439 -22.91 23.10 -58.00
N THR A 440 -23.01 21.91 -58.60
CA THR A 440 -23.82 21.67 -59.79
C THR A 440 -24.69 20.44 -59.57
N GLY A 441 -25.97 20.51 -59.93
CA GLY A 441 -26.88 19.39 -59.77
C GLY A 441 -28.27 19.67 -60.29
N VAL A 442 -29.24 18.90 -59.79
CA VAL A 442 -30.67 19.04 -60.09
C VAL A 442 -31.45 19.34 -58.83
N ILE A 443 -32.65 19.89 -58.98
CA ILE A 443 -33.57 20.11 -57.86
C ILE A 443 -34.47 18.87 -57.70
N ALA A 444 -34.46 18.29 -56.49
CA ALA A 444 -35.15 17.03 -56.21
C ALA A 444 -36.67 17.11 -56.49
N GLN A 445 -37.31 18.24 -56.20
CA GLN A 445 -38.74 18.46 -56.40
C GLN A 445 -39.14 18.53 -57.88
N GLU A 446 -38.24 18.98 -58.74
CA GLU A 446 -38.46 18.96 -60.19
C GLU A 446 -38.25 17.56 -60.74
N LEU A 447 -37.18 16.89 -60.29
CA LEU A 447 -36.85 15.54 -60.70
C LEU A 447 -37.96 14.54 -60.38
N GLU A 448 -38.54 14.62 -59.18
CA GLU A 448 -39.57 13.71 -58.69
C GLU A 448 -40.82 13.65 -59.58
N LYS A 449 -41.16 14.73 -60.29
CA LYS A 449 -42.33 14.75 -61.18
C LYS A 449 -42.21 13.76 -62.34
N TYR A 450 -40.99 13.48 -62.77
CA TYR A 450 -40.68 12.64 -63.92
C TYR A 450 -39.99 11.33 -63.54
N PHE A 451 -39.22 11.34 -62.44
CA PHE A 451 -38.48 10.19 -61.91
C PHE A 451 -38.74 10.05 -60.39
N PRO A 452 -39.98 9.76 -59.97
CA PRO A 452 -40.31 9.63 -58.55
C PRO A 452 -39.51 8.53 -57.85
N GLU A 453 -39.11 7.48 -58.57
CA GLU A 453 -38.29 6.38 -58.06
C GLU A 453 -36.84 6.76 -57.74
N LEU A 454 -36.37 7.91 -58.24
CA LEU A 454 -35.01 8.42 -58.00
C LEU A 454 -34.96 9.46 -56.88
N VAL A 455 -36.10 9.78 -56.27
CA VAL A 455 -36.19 10.75 -55.19
C VAL A 455 -36.68 10.07 -53.93
N SER A 456 -35.98 10.31 -52.83
CA SER A 456 -36.37 9.84 -51.50
C SER A 456 -36.57 11.03 -50.58
N GLN A 457 -37.41 10.89 -49.56
CA GLN A 457 -37.71 11.94 -48.60
C GLN A 457 -37.41 11.44 -47.19
N ASP A 458 -36.76 12.28 -46.37
CA ASP A 458 -36.52 11.97 -44.96
C ASP A 458 -37.74 12.32 -44.08
N ASP A 459 -37.69 11.94 -42.80
CA ASP A 459 -38.76 12.19 -41.82
C ASP A 459 -39.06 13.68 -41.59
N LYS A 460 -38.15 14.57 -42.01
CA LYS A 460 -38.27 16.03 -41.89
C LYS A 460 -38.76 16.69 -43.18
N GLY A 461 -38.98 15.93 -44.24
CA GLY A 461 -39.47 16.42 -45.52
C GLY A 461 -38.38 16.84 -46.51
N PHE A 462 -37.09 16.69 -46.20
CA PHE A 462 -36.03 16.99 -47.15
C PHE A 462 -35.88 15.86 -48.17
N LYS A 463 -35.78 16.26 -49.45
CA LYS A 463 -35.68 15.33 -50.57
C LYS A 463 -34.22 15.12 -50.99
N THR A 464 -33.88 13.87 -51.27
CA THR A 464 -32.55 13.44 -51.71
C THR A 464 -32.66 12.73 -53.06
N VAL A 465 -31.68 12.98 -53.94
CA VAL A 465 -31.66 12.47 -55.32
C VAL A 465 -30.66 11.32 -55.45
N ASN A 466 -31.08 10.23 -56.11
CA ASN A 466 -30.20 9.16 -56.57
C ASN A 466 -29.58 9.52 -57.94
N TYR A 467 -28.50 10.31 -57.91
CA TYR A 467 -27.78 10.71 -59.13
C TYR A 467 -27.26 9.53 -59.95
N THR A 468 -26.88 8.41 -59.31
CA THR A 468 -26.42 7.22 -60.03
C THR A 468 -27.54 6.56 -60.82
N GLY A 469 -28.78 6.63 -60.33
CA GLY A 469 -29.96 6.14 -61.01
C GLY A 469 -30.35 6.94 -62.26
N LEU A 470 -29.89 8.19 -62.39
CA LEU A 470 -30.07 8.99 -63.61
C LEU A 470 -29.23 8.48 -64.78
N ILE A 471 -28.10 7.82 -64.51
CA ILE A 471 -27.15 7.40 -65.56
C ILE A 471 -27.81 6.45 -66.59
N PRO A 472 -28.56 5.40 -66.21
CA PRO A 472 -29.32 4.59 -67.16
C PRO A 472 -30.31 5.38 -68.03
N HIS A 473 -31.03 6.35 -67.46
CA HIS A 473 -31.96 7.19 -68.23
C HIS A 473 -31.21 8.09 -69.22
N LEU A 474 -30.07 8.65 -68.83
CA LEU A 474 -29.22 9.43 -69.73
C LEU A 474 -28.71 8.57 -70.90
N ILE A 475 -28.34 7.32 -70.65
CA ILE A 475 -27.92 6.38 -71.70
C ILE A 475 -29.05 6.12 -72.70
N GLU A 476 -30.27 5.87 -72.22
CA GLU A 476 -31.43 5.63 -73.09
C GLU A 476 -31.88 6.90 -73.81
N ALA A 477 -31.86 8.06 -73.16
CA ALA A 477 -32.17 9.34 -73.80
C ALA A 477 -31.24 9.65 -74.98
N VAL A 478 -29.93 9.41 -74.83
CA VAL A 478 -28.96 9.57 -75.93
C VAL A 478 -29.24 8.57 -77.06
N ARG A 479 -29.66 7.33 -76.75
CA ARG A 479 -30.03 6.34 -77.76
C ARG A 479 -31.30 6.73 -78.51
N GLU A 480 -32.33 7.16 -77.80
CA GLU A 480 -33.58 7.68 -78.37
C GLU A 480 -33.31 8.89 -79.27
N LEU A 481 -32.48 9.83 -78.82
CA LEU A 481 -32.06 11.01 -79.60
C LEU A 481 -31.33 10.61 -80.89
N LYS A 482 -30.43 9.63 -80.80
CA LYS A 482 -29.73 9.09 -81.98
C LYS A 482 -30.72 8.46 -82.98
N ASN A 483 -31.74 7.76 -82.51
CA ASN A 483 -32.75 7.17 -83.38
C ASN A 483 -33.60 8.23 -84.07
N GLN A 484 -34.06 9.25 -83.33
CA GLN A 484 -34.81 10.38 -83.90
C GLN A 484 -33.99 11.14 -84.95
N THR A 485 -32.70 11.38 -84.69
CA THR A 485 -31.82 12.03 -85.67
C THR A 485 -31.59 11.17 -86.92
N ALA A 486 -31.51 9.85 -86.80
CA ALA A 486 -31.42 8.95 -87.95
C ALA A 486 -32.73 8.95 -88.77
N GLU A 487 -33.89 8.91 -88.10
CA GLU A 487 -35.20 8.99 -88.74
C GLU A 487 -35.37 10.31 -89.49
N ILE A 488 -35.00 11.44 -88.87
CA ILE A 488 -35.00 12.76 -89.52
C ILE A 488 -34.09 12.77 -90.76
N ALA A 489 -32.95 12.08 -90.72
CA ALA A 489 -32.05 12.00 -91.87
C ALA A 489 -32.64 11.20 -93.04
N GLU A 490 -33.36 10.10 -92.77
CA GLU A 490 -34.10 9.36 -93.79
C GLU A 490 -35.25 10.18 -94.37
N LEU A 491 -36.06 10.82 -93.51
CA LEU A 491 -37.15 11.69 -93.96
C LEU A 491 -36.67 12.84 -94.85
N ARG A 492 -35.50 13.43 -94.55
CA ARG A 492 -34.87 14.46 -95.40
C ARG A 492 -34.49 13.90 -96.77
N LYS A 493 -33.93 12.68 -96.81
CA LYS A 493 -33.57 12.01 -98.07
C LYS A 493 -34.80 11.73 -98.94
N ASP A 494 -35.89 11.30 -98.32
CA ASP A 494 -37.17 11.06 -99.02
C ASP A 494 -37.80 12.38 -99.51
N LEU A 495 -37.71 13.45 -98.73
CA LEU A 495 -38.16 14.78 -99.12
C LEU A 495 -37.36 15.33 -100.31
N ASP A 496 -36.05 15.14 -100.34
CA ASP A 496 -35.19 15.56 -101.46
C ASP A 496 -35.53 14.79 -102.76
N LEU A 497 -35.88 13.51 -102.65
CA LEU A 497 -36.36 12.70 -103.77
C LEU A 497 -37.71 13.19 -104.31
N LEU A 498 -38.61 13.65 -103.44
CA LEU A 498 -39.90 14.23 -103.82
C LEU A 498 -39.77 15.64 -104.42
N ALA A 499 -38.90 16.49 -103.86
CA ALA A 499 -38.60 17.82 -104.40
C ALA A 499 -37.94 17.76 -105.79
N GLY A 500 -37.11 16.75 -106.04
CA GLY A 500 -36.54 16.45 -107.35
C GLY A 500 -37.58 16.11 -108.42
N ARG A 501 -38.69 15.46 -108.05
CA ARG A 501 -39.82 15.17 -108.96
C ARG A 501 -40.66 16.41 -109.27
N SER A 502 -40.85 17.32 -108.33
CA SER A 502 -41.62 18.57 -108.54
C SER A 502 -40.94 19.56 -109.50
N LYS A 503 -39.60 19.61 -109.55
CA LYS A 503 -38.86 20.47 -110.50
C LYS A 503 -38.87 19.96 -111.95
N ALA A 504 -39.13 18.67 -112.17
CA ALA A 504 -39.20 18.09 -113.52
C ALA A 504 -40.52 18.44 -114.25
N ASP A 505 -41.59 18.80 -113.53
CA ASP A 505 -42.93 19.01 -114.07
C ASP A 505 -43.20 20.46 -114.55
N HIS A 506 -42.22 21.37 -114.53
CA HIS A 506 -42.41 22.79 -114.93
C HIS A 506 -41.47 23.27 -116.07
N THR A 507 -40.71 22.39 -116.72
CA THR A 507 -40.02 22.74 -117.96
C THR A 507 -40.95 22.54 -119.17
N ILE A 508 -41.69 23.58 -119.56
CA ILE A 508 -42.34 23.66 -120.88
C ILE A 508 -41.24 23.90 -121.94
N PRO A 509 -41.02 23.01 -122.92
CA PRO A 509 -40.05 23.26 -123.98
C PRO A 509 -40.64 24.18 -125.05
N LYS A 510 -40.05 25.38 -125.21
CA LYS A 510 -40.18 26.19 -126.43
C LYS A 510 -39.18 25.69 -127.48
N ASN A 511 -39.68 25.01 -128.51
CA ASN A 511 -39.08 25.08 -129.84
C ASN A 511 -40.09 24.62 -130.92
N ILE A 512 -40.55 25.57 -131.73
CA ILE A 512 -41.21 25.30 -133.02
C ILE A 512 -40.23 25.75 -134.12
N THR A 513 -39.96 24.82 -135.02
CA THR A 513 -39.01 24.85 -136.13
C THR A 513 -39.48 25.77 -137.29
N LYS A 514 -38.51 26.23 -138.09
CA LYS A 514 -38.67 27.07 -139.28
C LYS A 514 -39.22 26.33 -140.52
N THR A 515 -40.00 27.12 -141.30
CA THR A 515 -40.11 27.24 -142.77
C THR A 515 -40.98 26.31 -143.63
N LYS A 516 -41.79 27.01 -144.45
CA LYS A 516 -42.64 26.71 -145.61
C LYS A 516 -44.08 26.30 -145.34
#